data_AF-A0AA40LFL3-F1
#
_entry.id   AF-A0AA40LFL3-F1
#
_cell.length_a   1.000
_cell.length_b   1.000
_cell.length_c   1.000
_cell.angle_alpha   90.00
_cell.angle_beta   90.00
_cell.angle_gamma   90.00
#
_symmetry.space_group_name_H-M   'P 1'
#
loop_
_entity.id
_entity.type
_entity.pdbx_description
1 polymer ?
#
loop_
_entity_poly.entity_id
_entity_poly.type
_entity_poly.pdbx_seq_one_letter_code
_entity_poly.pdbx_strand_id
1 'polypeptide(L)' 'MQELPPGGRAATFQDDWAKTQDAMEAALALEKSLTQALWELQALASTRADPHVCDFLENHFRGEEVKLIKKMGDT' A
#
# COMPACT_ATOMS: atom_id res chain seq x y z
N MET A 1 43.20 24.53 -12.28
CA MET A 1 42.42 23.31 -12.04
C MET A 1 41.04 23.74 -11.57
N GLN A 2 39.98 23.11 -12.07
CA GLN A 2 38.61 23.36 -11.60
C GLN A 2 38.39 22.42 -10.42
N GLU A 3 38.17 23.00 -9.25
CA GLU A 3 37.97 22.28 -7.98
C GLU A 3 36.67 21.45 -8.09
N LEU A 4 36.76 20.12 -7.98
CA LEU A 4 35.61 19.21 -7.93
C LEU A 4 34.88 19.40 -6.58
N PRO A 5 33.55 19.49 -6.52
CA PRO A 5 32.84 19.62 -5.24
C PRO A 5 33.05 18.37 -4.37
N PRO A 6 33.26 18.52 -3.05
CA PRO A 6 33.46 17.40 -2.16
C PRO A 6 32.13 16.69 -1.90
N GLY A 7 32.07 15.40 -2.24
CA GLY A 7 31.12 14.47 -1.62
C GLY A 7 29.73 14.44 -2.23
N GLY A 8 29.62 13.99 -3.48
CA GLY A 8 28.45 13.20 -3.85
C GLY A 8 28.51 11.90 -3.06
N ARG A 9 27.82 11.83 -1.91
CA ARG A 9 27.77 10.61 -1.08
C ARG A 9 27.17 9.51 -1.96
N ALA A 10 27.98 8.55 -2.38
CA ALA A 10 27.45 7.34 -3.02
C ALA A 10 26.48 6.71 -2.02
N ALA A 11 25.22 6.53 -2.42
CA ALA A 11 24.22 5.90 -1.57
C ALA A 11 24.77 4.56 -1.07
N THR A 12 24.72 4.36 0.24
CA THR A 12 25.23 3.14 0.85
C THR A 12 24.16 2.05 0.78
N PHE A 13 24.57 0.79 0.87
CA PHE A 13 23.63 -0.34 0.98
C PHE A 13 22.62 -0.15 2.13
N GLN A 14 23.03 0.53 3.21
CA GLN A 14 22.14 0.91 4.31
C GLN A 14 21.11 1.98 3.91
N ASP A 15 21.51 2.99 3.13
CA ASP A 15 20.57 4.01 2.62
C ASP A 15 19.54 3.38 1.68
N ASP A 16 19.95 2.40 0.86
CA ASP A 16 19.04 1.70 -0.05
C ASP A 16 18.09 0.74 0.68
N TRP A 17 18.58 0.06 1.73
CA TRP A 17 17.73 -0.75 2.60
C TRP A 17 16.72 0.11 3.38
N ALA A 18 17.16 1.24 3.94
CA ALA A 18 16.28 2.18 4.65
C ALA A 18 15.16 2.71 3.74
N LYS A 19 15.49 3.12 2.50
CA LYS A 19 14.47 3.55 1.52
C LYS A 19 13.50 2.43 1.15
N THR A 20 13.98 1.19 1.06
CA THR A 20 13.14 0.03 0.75
C THR A 20 12.17 -0.23 1.90
N GLN A 21 12.63 -0.13 3.14
CA GLN A 21 11.79 -0.24 4.33
C GLN A 21 10.74 0.88 4.36
N ASP A 22 11.13 2.14 4.15
CA ASP A 22 10.19 3.27 4.11
C ASP A 22 9.12 3.07 3.03
N ALA A 23 9.50 2.54 1.86
CA ALA A 23 8.57 2.23 0.78
C ALA A 23 7.58 1.11 1.16
N MET A 24 8.04 0.08 1.87
CA MET A 24 7.17 -0.99 2.38
C MET A 24 6.22 -0.48 3.46
N GLU A 25 6.68 0.35 4.39
CA GLU A 25 5.83 0.96 5.42
C GLU A 25 4.77 1.89 4.79
N ALA A 26 5.14 2.67 3.78
CA ALA A 26 4.22 3.51 3.03
C ALA A 26 3.17 2.68 2.26
N ALA A 27 3.60 1.59 1.61
CA ALA A 27 2.68 0.67 0.94
C ALA A 27 1.71 0.02 1.93
N LEU A 28 2.20 -0.42 3.10
CA LEU A 28 1.36 -0.99 4.15
C LEU A 28 0.34 0.02 4.70
N ALA A 29 0.74 1.28 4.88
CA ALA A 29 -0.16 2.35 5.31
C ALA A 29 -1.24 2.61 4.26
N LEU A 30 -0.87 2.62 2.98
CA LEU A 30 -1.81 2.75 1.86
C LEU A 30 -2.82 1.60 1.85
N GLU A 31 -2.37 0.35 1.96
CA GLU A 31 -3.26 -0.82 2.00
C GLU A 31 -4.25 -0.74 3.17
N LYS A 32 -3.79 -0.40 4.38
CA LYS A 32 -4.71 -0.22 5.53
C LYS A 32 -5.79 0.83 5.27
N SER A 33 -5.42 1.96 4.64
CA SER A 33 -6.37 3.00 4.29
C SER A 33 -7.37 2.54 3.21
N LEU A 34 -6.90 1.73 2.25
CA LEU A 34 -7.74 1.16 1.19
C LEU A 34 -8.74 0.16 1.77
N THR A 35 -8.29 -0.75 2.63
CA THR A 35 -9.15 -1.69 3.36
C THR A 35 -10.27 -0.95 4.11
N GLN A 36 -9.92 0.12 4.83
CA GLN A 36 -10.89 0.90 5.58
C GLN A 36 -11.91 1.58 4.64
N ALA A 37 -11.44 2.23 3.58
CA ALA A 37 -12.31 2.89 2.61
C ALA A 37 -13.28 1.90 1.93
N LEU A 38 -12.82 0.68 1.59
CA LEU A 38 -13.66 -0.36 1.02
C LEU A 38 -14.72 -0.86 2.01
N TRP A 39 -14.37 -0.98 3.29
CA TRP A 39 -15.31 -1.35 4.34
C TRP A 39 -16.39 -0.29 4.55
N GLU A 40 -16.00 0.98 4.61
CA GLU A 40 -16.92 2.13 4.71
C GLU A 40 -17.85 2.21 3.50
N LEU A 41 -17.32 1.97 2.30
CA LEU A 41 -18.12 1.93 1.07
C LEU A 41 -19.14 0.78 1.09
N GLN A 42 -18.76 -0.41 1.56
CA GLN A 42 -19.70 -1.53 1.68
C GLN A 42 -20.78 -1.27 2.74
N ALA A 43 -20.44 -0.62 3.85
CA ALA A 43 -21.42 -0.20 4.85
C ALA A 43 -22.41 0.83 4.29
N LEU A 44 -21.93 1.79 3.49
CA LEU A 44 -22.76 2.77 2.81
C LEU A 44 -23.67 2.12 1.75
N ALA A 45 -23.13 1.21 0.93
CA ALA A 45 -23.89 0.46 -0.07
C ALA A 45 -24.99 -0.39 0.56
N SER A 46 -24.68 -1.06 1.67
CA SER A 46 -25.66 -1.83 2.46
C SER A 46 -26.77 -0.93 3.02
N THR A 47 -26.42 0.25 3.54
CA THR A 47 -27.39 1.25 4.03
C THR A 47 -28.30 1.77 2.92
N ARG A 48 -27.77 1.88 1.70
CA ARG A 48 -28.51 2.29 0.50
C ARG A 48 -29.25 1.15 -0.20
N ALA A 49 -29.16 -0.07 0.33
CA ALA A 49 -29.70 -1.28 -0.28
C ALA A 49 -29.26 -1.44 -1.76
N ASP A 50 -27.98 -1.18 -2.04
CA ASP A 50 -27.38 -1.36 -3.36
C ASP A 50 -26.60 -2.70 -3.41
N PRO A 51 -27.25 -3.80 -3.81
CA PRO A 51 -26.61 -5.12 -3.86
C PRO A 51 -25.53 -5.21 -4.95
N HIS A 52 -25.60 -4.37 -6.00
CA HIS A 52 -24.63 -4.41 -7.09
C HIS A 52 -23.27 -3.89 -6.62
N VAL A 53 -23.25 -2.82 -5.82
CA VAL A 53 -22.01 -2.29 -5.25
C VAL A 53 -21.41 -3.27 -4.24
N CYS A 54 -22.23 -3.93 -3.40
CA CYS A 54 -21.72 -4.94 -2.46
C CYS A 54 -21.08 -6.14 -3.18
N ASP A 55 -21.76 -6.69 -4.19
CA ASP A 55 -21.25 -7.84 -4.98
C ASP A 55 -19.96 -7.49 -5.74
N PHE A 56 -19.89 -6.27 -6.31
CA PHE A 56 -18.69 -5.78 -6.96
C PHE A 56 -17.48 -5.69 -6.01
N LEU A 57 -17.68 -5.18 -4.80
CA LEU A 57 -16.60 -5.05 -3.81
C LEU A 57 -16.10 -6.40 -3.31
N GLU A 58 -17.01 -7.37 -3.09
CA GLU A 58 -16.65 -8.73 -2.68
C GLU A 58 -15.89 -9.48 -3.77
N ASN A 59 -16.37 -9.45 -5.01
CA ASN A 59 -15.80 -10.24 -6.09
C ASN A 59 -14.49 -9.67 -6.64
N HIS A 60 -14.31 -8.34 -6.61
CA HIS A 60 -13.15 -7.71 -7.26
C HIS A 60 -12.06 -7.21 -6.31
N PHE A 61 -12.41 -6.78 -5.10
CA PHE A 61 -11.43 -6.12 -4.21
C PHE A 61 -11.06 -6.98 -3.02
N ARG A 62 -12.06 -7.56 -2.35
CA ARG A 62 -11.85 -8.28 -1.08
C ARG A 62 -10.94 -9.51 -1.23
N GLY A 63 -11.07 -10.25 -2.33
CA GLY A 63 -10.22 -11.41 -2.61
C GLY A 63 -8.76 -11.06 -2.93
N GLU A 64 -8.54 -9.95 -3.64
CA GLU A 64 -7.19 -9.49 -4.00
C GLU A 64 -6.46 -8.86 -2.81
N GLU A 65 -7.19 -8.11 -1.97
CA GLU A 65 -6.65 -7.49 -0.76
C GLU A 65 -6.11 -8.53 0.24
N VAL A 66 -6.87 -9.62 0.47
CA VAL A 66 -6.42 -10.72 1.34
C VAL A 66 -5.15 -11.40 0.81
N LYS A 67 -5.03 -11.57 -0.51
CA LYS A 67 -3.81 -12.12 -1.13
C LYS A 67 -2.62 -11.17 -0.94
N LEU A 68 -2.84 -9.87 -1.06
CA LEU A 68 -1.80 -8.86 -0.94
C LEU A 68 -1.30 -8.73 0.51
N ILE A 69 -2.21 -8.68 1.49
CA ILE A 69 -1.87 -8.65 2.92
C ILE A 69 -1.07 -9.89 3.31
N LYS A 70 -1.48 -11.07 2.84
CA LYS A 70 -0.74 -12.32 3.08
C LYS A 70 0.69 -12.23 2.52
N LYS A 71 0.83 -11.76 1.27
CA LYS A 71 2.13 -11.60 0.63
C LYS A 71 3.03 -10.61 1.37
N MET A 72 2.47 -9.52 1.90
CA MET A 72 3.21 -8.55 2.71
C MET A 72 3.65 -9.11 4.07
N GLY A 73 2.84 -9.98 4.70
CA GLY A 73 3.20 -10.64 5.97
C GLY A 73 4.20 -11.79 5.85
N ASP A 74 4.30 -12.39 4.66
CA ASP A 74 5.26 -13.47 4.34
C ASP A 74 6.66 -12.95 3.94
N THR A 75 6.85 -11.63 3.84
CA THR A 75 8.12 -10.98 3.46
C THR A 75 8.91 -10.53 4.68
#